data_AF-A0A812RNW3-F1
#
_entry.id   AF-A0A812RNW3-F1
#
_cell.length_a   1.000
_cell.length_b   1.000
_cell.length_c   1.000
_cell.angle_alpha   90.00
_cell.angle_beta   90.00
_cell.angle_gamma   90.00
#
_symmetry.space_group_name_H-M   'P 1'
#
loop_
_entity.id
_entity.type
_entity.pdbx_description
1 polymer ?
#
loop_
_entity_poly.entity_id
_entity_poly.type
_entity_poly.pdbx_seq_one_letter_code
_entity_poly.pdbx_strand_id
1 'polypeptide(L)'
;MVSSSEVEDESLLASARSRVQELKERDDASDHLAAAVQEARQGCRSPEGLHGLQEALQRAKAKGVSEKELQDGEQVLAEEMPRAQARQQLRDAQAKGTSALREAIAVAKTTHLPAEELVPFEELLQGAESKEAAAAQTSGADVKKQVACNELL
;
A
#
# COMPACT_ATOMS: atom_id res chain seq x y z
N MET A 1 -43.17 36.04 -33.12
CA MET A 1 -42.77 36.65 -31.85
C MET A 1 -42.81 35.54 -30.83
N VAL A 2 -41.65 35.02 -30.43
CA VAL A 2 -41.58 34.04 -29.33
C VAL A 2 -41.96 34.81 -28.06
N SER A 3 -42.91 34.30 -27.30
CA SER A 3 -43.40 34.98 -26.11
C SER A 3 -42.31 34.97 -25.05
N SER A 4 -42.08 36.08 -24.35
CA SER A 4 -41.03 36.16 -23.32
C SER A 4 -41.11 35.04 -22.27
N SER A 5 -42.31 34.51 -22.03
CA SER A 5 -42.53 33.34 -21.15
C SER A 5 -41.86 32.06 -21.65
N GLU A 6 -41.83 31.80 -22.95
CA GLU A 6 -41.25 30.57 -23.52
C GLU A 6 -39.72 30.53 -23.35
N VAL A 7 -39.08 31.70 -23.33
CA VAL A 7 -37.63 31.84 -23.15
C VAL A 7 -37.22 31.60 -21.69
N GLU A 8 -38.04 32.05 -20.74
CA GLU A 8 -37.81 31.83 -19.30
C GLU A 8 -37.95 30.35 -18.94
N ASP A 9 -38.94 29.67 -19.50
CA ASP A 9 -39.15 28.23 -19.31
C ASP A 9 -37.97 27.40 -19.84
N GLU A 10 -37.45 27.70 -21.03
CA GLU A 10 -36.30 26.98 -21.59
C GLU A 10 -35.02 27.19 -20.75
N SER A 11 -34.81 28.40 -20.21
CA SER A 11 -33.68 28.66 -19.31
C SER A 11 -33.79 27.85 -18.02
N LEU A 12 -34.97 27.77 -17.41
CA LEU A 12 -35.19 26.97 -16.19
C LEU A 12 -34.97 25.48 -16.45
N LEU A 13 -35.46 24.97 -17.58
CA LEU A 13 -35.25 23.58 -18.00
C LEU A 13 -33.77 23.27 -18.24
N ALA A 14 -33.03 24.18 -18.88
CA ALA A 14 -31.59 24.03 -19.08
C ALA A 14 -30.83 23.98 -17.74
N SER A 15 -31.13 24.88 -16.81
CA SER A 15 -30.54 24.87 -15.47
C SER A 15 -30.89 23.58 -14.69
N ALA A 16 -32.13 23.13 -14.75
CA ALA A 16 -32.55 21.88 -14.09
C ALA A 16 -31.81 20.65 -14.66
N ARG A 17 -31.65 20.58 -16.00
CA ARG A 17 -30.88 19.51 -16.65
C ARG A 17 -29.42 19.51 -16.23
N SER A 18 -28.78 20.69 -16.18
CA SER A 18 -27.41 20.84 -15.68
C SER A 18 -27.29 20.33 -14.25
N ARG A 19 -28.24 20.69 -13.38
CA ARG A 19 -28.21 20.26 -11.98
C ARG A 19 -28.38 18.74 -11.81
N VAL A 20 -29.26 18.12 -12.59
CA VAL A 20 -29.42 16.66 -12.59
C VAL A 20 -28.15 15.96 -13.07
N GLN A 21 -27.48 16.52 -14.09
CA GLN A 21 -26.21 15.99 -14.58
C GLN A 21 -25.10 16.06 -13.53
N GLU A 22 -24.96 17.21 -12.84
CA GLU A 22 -24.00 17.36 -11.73
C GLU A 22 -24.24 16.36 -10.60
N LEU A 23 -25.50 16.13 -10.23
CA LEU A 23 -25.86 15.16 -9.18
C LEU A 23 -25.48 13.74 -9.58
N LYS A 24 -25.76 13.35 -10.83
CA LYS A 24 -25.34 12.03 -11.36
C LYS A 24 -23.83 11.85 -11.32
N GLU A 25 -23.08 12.85 -11.78
CA GLU A 25 -21.61 12.78 -11.76
C GLU A 25 -21.03 12.70 -10.36
N ARG A 26 -21.69 13.31 -9.37
CA ARG A 26 -21.32 13.20 -7.96
C ARG A 26 -21.63 11.81 -7.41
N ASP A 27 -22.81 11.27 -7.72
CA ASP A 27 -23.20 9.93 -7.28
C ASP A 27 -22.26 8.88 -7.89
N ASP A 28 -21.96 8.97 -9.19
CA ASP A 28 -20.96 8.11 -9.87
C ASP A 28 -19.56 8.22 -9.24
N ALA A 29 -19.15 9.43 -8.85
CA ALA A 29 -17.87 9.63 -8.18
C ALA A 29 -17.87 9.06 -6.75
N SER A 30 -19.00 9.08 -6.06
CA SER A 30 -19.14 8.45 -4.74
C SER A 30 -19.07 6.93 -4.85
N ASP A 31 -19.81 6.33 -5.78
CA ASP A 31 -19.78 4.88 -6.03
C ASP A 31 -18.37 4.40 -6.40
N HIS A 32 -17.65 5.18 -7.22
CA HIS A 32 -16.27 4.88 -7.58
C HIS A 32 -15.31 4.97 -6.38
N LEU A 33 -15.48 5.99 -5.52
CA LEU A 33 -14.71 6.10 -4.28
C LEU A 33 -15.00 4.93 -3.34
N ALA A 34 -16.26 4.58 -3.15
CA ALA A 34 -16.67 3.46 -2.30
C ALA A 34 -16.07 2.13 -2.80
N ALA A 35 -16.08 1.88 -4.11
CA ALA A 35 -15.46 0.71 -4.71
C ALA A 35 -13.94 0.68 -4.47
N ALA A 36 -13.24 1.81 -4.68
CA ALA A 36 -11.80 1.89 -4.45
C ALA A 36 -11.42 1.69 -2.96
N VAL A 37 -12.23 2.23 -2.04
CA VAL A 37 -12.07 2.02 -0.60
C VAL A 37 -12.25 0.54 -0.24
N GLN A 38 -13.30 -0.09 -0.77
CA GLN A 38 -13.56 -1.50 -0.54
C GLN A 38 -12.42 -2.37 -1.09
N GLU A 39 -11.92 -2.06 -2.29
CA GLU A 39 -10.81 -2.77 -2.90
C GLU A 39 -9.51 -2.64 -2.07
N ALA A 40 -9.20 -1.43 -1.59
CA ALA A 40 -8.06 -1.20 -0.70
C ALA A 40 -8.17 -2.01 0.60
N ARG A 41 -9.37 -2.10 1.18
CA ARG A 41 -9.64 -2.90 2.41
C ARG A 41 -9.59 -4.40 2.17
N GLN A 42 -10.05 -4.88 1.01
CA GLN A 42 -10.10 -6.31 0.67
C GLN A 42 -8.73 -6.90 0.33
N GLY A 43 -7.67 -6.09 0.38
CA GLY A 43 -6.32 -6.58 0.23
C GLY A 43 -5.80 -6.52 -1.20
N CYS A 44 -6.25 -5.54 -2.00
CA CYS A 44 -5.41 -5.02 -3.08
C CYS A 44 -4.22 -4.27 -2.45
N ARG A 45 -3.27 -5.07 -1.96
CA ARG A 45 -2.05 -4.71 -1.21
C ARG A 45 -0.96 -4.13 -2.10
N SER A 46 -1.29 -3.86 -3.36
CA SER A 46 -0.35 -3.41 -4.38
C SER A 46 -0.33 -1.87 -4.42
N PRO A 47 0.81 -1.28 -4.82
CA PRO A 47 0.90 0.17 -4.95
C PRO A 47 -0.09 0.74 -5.98
N GLU A 48 -0.49 -0.05 -6.98
CA GLU A 48 -1.46 0.34 -8.00
C GLU A 48 -2.86 0.53 -7.41
N GLY A 49 -3.29 -0.36 -6.50
CA GLY A 49 -4.58 -0.23 -5.83
C GLY A 49 -4.68 1.04 -4.98
N LEU A 50 -3.59 1.39 -4.28
CA LEU A 50 -3.52 2.65 -3.52
C LEU A 50 -3.51 3.88 -4.42
N HIS A 51 -2.91 3.79 -5.60
CA HIS A 51 -2.96 4.87 -6.59
C HIS A 51 -4.39 5.09 -7.10
N GLY A 52 -5.12 4.00 -7.40
CA GLY A 52 -6.54 4.07 -7.77
C GLY A 52 -7.39 4.74 -6.69
N LEU A 53 -7.15 4.45 -5.40
CA LEU A 53 -7.83 5.13 -4.30
C LEU A 53 -7.50 6.64 -4.23
N GLN A 54 -6.25 7.03 -4.46
CA GLN A 54 -5.86 8.45 -4.51
C GLN A 54 -6.56 9.19 -5.65
N GLU A 55 -6.61 8.59 -6.84
CA GLU A 55 -7.31 9.16 -7.99
C GLU A 55 -8.81 9.28 -7.72
N ALA A 56 -9.42 8.23 -7.14
CA ALA A 56 -10.83 8.24 -6.77
C ALA A 56 -11.14 9.35 -5.75
N LEU A 57 -10.30 9.54 -4.73
CA LEU A 57 -10.42 10.64 -3.76
C LEU A 57 -10.35 12.02 -4.42
N GLN A 58 -9.38 12.23 -5.34
CA GLN A 58 -9.26 13.49 -6.07
C GLN A 58 -10.51 13.77 -6.92
N ARG A 59 -11.02 12.75 -7.62
CA ARG A 59 -12.24 12.86 -8.44
C ARG A 59 -13.47 13.13 -7.58
N ALA A 60 -13.64 12.41 -6.48
CA ALA A 60 -14.75 12.59 -5.54
C ALA A 60 -14.75 14.01 -4.94
N LYS A 61 -13.58 14.50 -4.55
CA LYS A 61 -13.40 15.88 -4.04
C LYS A 61 -13.78 16.92 -5.10
N ALA A 62 -13.37 16.74 -6.35
CA ALA A 62 -13.72 17.64 -7.45
C ALA A 62 -15.23 17.66 -7.77
N LYS A 63 -15.95 16.57 -7.47
CA LYS A 63 -17.40 16.46 -7.67
C LYS A 63 -18.24 16.82 -6.44
N GLY A 64 -17.61 17.20 -5.33
CA GLY A 64 -18.31 17.59 -4.11
C GLY A 64 -19.01 16.41 -3.42
N VAL A 65 -18.42 15.22 -3.47
CA VAL A 65 -18.79 14.06 -2.64
C VAL A 65 -18.70 14.45 -1.15
N SER A 66 -19.45 13.76 -0.28
CA SER A 66 -19.55 14.18 1.12
C SER A 66 -18.21 14.07 1.86
N GLU A 67 -17.97 15.00 2.79
CA GLU A 67 -16.75 15.02 3.61
C GLU A 67 -16.55 13.71 4.38
N LYS A 68 -17.63 13.07 4.81
CA LYS A 68 -17.58 11.78 5.52
C LYS A 68 -16.99 10.66 4.65
N GLU A 69 -17.38 10.59 3.37
CA GLU A 69 -16.87 9.59 2.43
C GLU A 69 -15.40 9.88 2.08
N LEU A 70 -15.03 11.15 1.91
CA LEU A 70 -13.64 11.55 1.71
C LEU A 70 -12.75 11.16 2.89
N GLN A 71 -13.19 11.43 4.13
CA GLN A 71 -12.46 11.06 5.33
C GLN A 71 -12.28 9.55 5.48
N ASP A 72 -13.29 8.74 5.15
CA ASP A 72 -13.19 7.28 5.17
C ASP A 72 -12.09 6.79 4.19
N GLY A 73 -12.05 7.34 2.98
CA GLY A 73 -11.03 7.00 2.00
C GLY A 73 -9.63 7.48 2.38
N GLU A 74 -9.50 8.70 2.92
CA GLU A 74 -8.23 9.23 3.42
C GLU A 74 -7.69 8.40 4.59
N GLN A 75 -8.56 7.95 5.50
CA GLN A 75 -8.17 7.07 6.59
C GLN A 75 -7.62 5.74 6.08
N VAL A 76 -8.33 5.10 5.14
CA VAL A 76 -7.87 3.83 4.55
C VAL A 76 -6.53 4.00 3.85
N LEU A 77 -6.33 5.11 3.14
CA LEU A 77 -5.06 5.42 2.50
C LEU A 77 -3.93 5.58 3.53
N ALA A 78 -4.19 6.28 4.64
CA ALA A 78 -3.21 6.49 5.71
C ALA A 78 -2.81 5.18 6.42
N GLU A 79 -3.74 4.23 6.53
CA GLU A 79 -3.48 2.91 7.13
C GLU A 79 -2.76 1.96 6.17
N GLU A 80 -3.14 1.92 4.89
CA GLU A 80 -2.60 0.94 3.94
C GLU A 80 -1.30 1.38 3.24
N MET A 81 -1.05 2.69 3.09
CA MET A 81 0.21 3.19 2.52
C MET A 81 1.47 2.70 3.27
N PRO A 82 1.60 2.86 4.60
CA PRO A 82 2.78 2.37 5.32
C PRO A 82 2.91 0.84 5.23
N ARG A 83 1.79 0.11 5.21
CA ARG A 83 1.79 -1.35 5.02
C ARG A 83 2.32 -1.74 3.64
N ALA A 84 1.87 -1.07 2.57
CA ALA A 84 2.38 -1.31 1.23
C ALA A 84 3.88 -0.99 1.10
N GLN A 85 4.35 0.08 1.74
CA GLN A 85 5.77 0.41 1.80
C GLN A 85 6.57 -0.66 2.56
N ALA A 86 6.08 -1.15 3.70
CA ALA A 86 6.72 -2.23 4.44
C ALA A 86 6.81 -3.52 3.61
N ARG A 87 5.76 -3.88 2.86
CA ARG A 87 5.79 -5.01 1.91
C ARG A 87 6.87 -4.84 0.85
N GLN A 88 7.00 -3.63 0.29
CA GLN A 88 8.05 -3.35 -0.68
C GLN A 88 9.45 -3.45 -0.05
N GLN A 89 9.64 -2.90 1.15
CA GLN A 89 10.90 -2.99 1.87
C GLN A 89 11.28 -4.44 2.19
N LEU A 90 10.33 -5.29 2.58
CA LEU A 90 10.57 -6.73 2.79
C LEU A 90 11.08 -7.42 1.52
N ARG A 91 10.45 -7.16 0.37
CA ARG A 91 10.88 -7.71 -0.92
C ARG A 91 12.28 -7.23 -1.30
N ASP A 92 12.55 -5.94 -1.16
CA ASP A 92 13.86 -5.36 -1.48
C ASP A 92 14.95 -5.87 -0.53
N ALA A 93 14.62 -6.07 0.74
CA ALA A 93 15.54 -6.56 1.76
C ALA A 93 15.90 -8.03 1.56
N GLN A 94 14.97 -8.85 1.06
CA GLN A 94 15.22 -10.25 0.70
C GLN A 94 16.40 -10.39 -0.27
N ALA A 95 16.57 -9.44 -1.20
CA ALA A 95 17.69 -9.43 -2.15
C ALA A 95 19.01 -8.89 -1.56
N LYS A 96 18.95 -8.13 -0.46
CA LYS A 96 20.11 -7.43 0.13
C LYS A 96 20.82 -8.25 1.22
N GLY A 97 20.12 -9.21 1.85
CA GLY A 97 20.70 -10.13 2.84
C GLY A 97 20.05 -10.05 4.22
N THR A 98 20.61 -10.80 5.17
CA THR A 98 20.04 -11.06 6.50
C THR A 98 19.86 -9.81 7.36
N SER A 99 20.84 -8.89 7.35
CA SER A 99 20.77 -7.64 8.11
C SER A 99 19.61 -6.75 7.64
N ALA A 100 19.52 -6.49 6.34
CA ALA A 100 18.45 -5.70 5.73
C ALA A 100 17.08 -6.34 5.97
N LEU A 101 16.99 -7.67 5.88
CA LEU A 101 15.74 -8.40 6.10
C LEU A 101 15.24 -8.27 7.55
N ARG A 102 16.14 -8.34 8.52
CA ARG A 102 15.80 -8.14 9.95
C ARG A 102 15.22 -6.75 10.21
N GLU A 103 15.83 -5.72 9.63
CA GLU A 103 15.34 -4.33 9.74
C GLU A 103 13.96 -4.17 9.08
N ALA A 104 13.79 -4.71 7.87
CA ALA A 104 12.51 -4.65 7.17
C ALA A 104 11.38 -5.38 7.91
N ILE A 105 11.66 -6.53 8.54
CA ILE A 105 10.69 -7.24 9.40
C ILE A 105 10.32 -6.39 10.62
N ALA A 106 11.28 -5.70 11.23
CA ALA A 106 11.01 -4.80 12.35
C ALA A 106 10.08 -3.65 11.94
N VAL A 107 10.31 -3.03 10.78
CA VAL A 107 9.42 -1.98 10.23
C VAL A 107 8.03 -2.55 9.91
N ALA A 108 7.97 -3.74 9.30
CA ALA A 108 6.68 -4.33 8.95
C ALA A 108 5.82 -4.61 10.20
N LYS A 109 6.45 -5.02 11.32
CA LYS A 109 5.78 -5.18 12.62
C LYS A 109 5.24 -3.86 13.17
N THR A 110 5.98 -2.75 13.05
CA THR A 110 5.50 -1.44 13.51
C THR A 110 4.36 -0.89 12.65
N THR A 111 4.28 -1.28 11.38
CA THR A 111 3.14 -0.93 10.49
C THR A 111 1.92 -1.85 10.64
N HIS A 112 1.94 -2.77 11.61
CA HIS A 112 0.88 -3.75 11.83
C HIS A 112 0.58 -4.60 10.59
N LEU A 113 1.62 -5.00 9.85
CA LEU A 113 1.44 -5.96 8.76
C LEU A 113 0.93 -7.30 9.32
N PRO A 114 -0.05 -7.97 8.68
CA PRO A 114 -0.58 -9.24 9.17
C PRO A 114 0.53 -10.27 9.40
N ALA A 115 0.46 -11.00 10.51
CA ALA A 115 1.48 -11.98 10.87
C ALA A 115 1.68 -13.05 9.76
N GLU A 116 0.59 -13.45 9.10
CA GLU A 116 0.61 -14.38 7.97
C GLU A 116 1.51 -13.90 6.80
N GLU A 117 1.63 -12.58 6.59
CA GLU A 117 2.53 -12.02 5.58
C GLU A 117 3.99 -12.02 6.04
N LEU A 118 4.25 -12.00 7.35
CA LEU A 118 5.59 -11.92 7.93
C LEU A 118 6.28 -13.29 8.02
N VAL A 119 5.50 -14.35 8.28
CA VAL A 119 5.99 -15.74 8.42
C VAL A 119 7.03 -16.14 7.37
N PRO A 120 6.78 -16.01 6.04
CA PRO A 120 7.75 -16.45 5.04
C PRO A 120 9.09 -15.69 5.11
N PHE A 121 9.09 -14.43 5.53
CA PHE A 121 10.31 -13.64 5.68
C PHE A 121 11.06 -13.99 6.97
N GLU A 122 10.34 -14.30 8.06
CA GLU A 122 10.92 -14.77 9.32
C GLU A 122 11.58 -16.14 9.15
N GLU A 123 10.93 -17.08 8.46
CA GLU A 123 11.51 -18.38 8.13
C GLU A 123 12.76 -18.25 7.25
N LEU A 124 12.71 -17.35 6.26
CA LEU A 124 13.87 -17.07 5.39
C LEU A 124 15.04 -16.50 6.19
N LEU A 125 14.77 -15.56 7.11
CA LEU A 125 15.78 -15.00 8.00
C LEU A 125 16.39 -16.09 8.89
N GLN A 126 15.57 -16.90 9.55
CA GLN A 126 16.03 -17.98 10.43
C GLN A 126 16.90 -19.01 9.67
N GLY A 127 16.49 -19.37 8.45
CA GLY A 127 17.24 -20.29 7.61
C GLY A 127 18.60 -19.72 7.18
N ALA A 128 18.65 -18.42 6.87
CA ALA A 128 19.90 -17.75 6.49
C ALA A 128 20.85 -17.60 7.69
N GLU A 129 20.35 -17.19 8.85
CA GLU A 129 21.14 -17.08 10.09
C GLU A 129 21.72 -18.44 10.53
N SER A 130 20.95 -19.53 10.38
CA SER A 130 21.42 -20.88 10.69
C SER A 130 22.58 -21.30 9.79
N LYS A 131 22.54 -20.94 8.50
CA LYS A 131 23.61 -21.23 7.54
C LYS A 131 24.87 -20.41 7.84
N GLU A 132 24.73 -19.12 8.15
CA GLU A 132 25.85 -18.26 8.54
C GLU A 132 26.54 -18.77 9.82
N ALA A 133 25.75 -19.18 10.82
CA ALA A 133 26.28 -19.75 12.06
C ALA A 133 27.08 -21.04 11.81
N ALA A 134 26.59 -21.93 10.94
CA ALA A 134 27.31 -23.15 10.57
C ALA A 134 28.61 -22.84 9.81
N ALA A 135 28.60 -21.88 8.88
CA ALA A 135 29.79 -21.47 8.14
C ALA A 135 30.85 -20.79 9.02
N ALA A 136 30.44 -20.03 10.04
CA ALA A 136 31.33 -19.44 11.02
C ALA A 136 32.04 -20.52 11.87
N GLN A 137 31.33 -21.63 12.19
CA GLN A 137 31.91 -22.73 12.94
C GLN A 137 32.95 -23.52 12.14
N THR A 138 32.73 -23.74 10.84
CA THR A 138 33.68 -24.49 10.00
C THR A 138 34.94 -23.69 9.71
N SER A 139 34.81 -22.41 9.36
CA SER A 139 35.96 -21.53 9.09
C SER A 139 36.88 -21.33 10.30
N GLY A 140 36.32 -21.29 11.52
CA GLY A 140 37.12 -21.25 12.75
C GLY A 140 37.93 -22.52 13.04
N ALA A 141 37.53 -23.67 12.51
CA ALA A 141 38.23 -24.94 12.69
C ALA A 141 39.47 -25.05 11.77
N ASP A 142 39.40 -24.51 10.56
CA ASP A 142 40.51 -24.57 9.60
C ASP A 142 41.69 -23.68 10.02
N VAL A 143 41.42 -22.51 10.61
CA VAL A 143 42.48 -21.63 11.14
C VAL A 143 43.26 -22.29 12.27
N LYS A 144 42.59 -23.04 13.17
CA LYS A 144 43.26 -23.73 14.28
C LYS A 144 44.19 -24.85 13.80
N LYS A 145 43.84 -25.59 12.75
CA LYS A 145 44.72 -26.61 12.15
C LYS A 145 45.96 -25.98 11.52
N GLN A 146 45.83 -24.82 10.89
CA GLN A 146 46.96 -24.15 10.24
C GLN A 146 47.97 -23.58 11.23
N VAL A 147 47.52 -23.10 12.40
CA VAL A 147 48.43 -22.66 13.48
C VAL A 147 49.16 -23.84 14.11
N ALA A 148 48.48 -24.97 14.34
CA ALA A 148 49.11 -26.16 14.93
C ALA A 148 50.23 -26.79 14.07
N CYS A 149 50.15 -26.67 12.74
CA CYS A 149 51.22 -27.16 11.86
C CYS A 149 52.43 -26.21 11.78
N ASN A 150 52.29 -24.93 12.13
CA ASN A 150 53.35 -23.95 11.97
C ASN A 150 54.27 -23.83 13.21
N GLU A 151 53.86 -24.37 14.37
CA GLU A 151 54.69 -24.42 15.59
C GLU A 151 55.57 -25.68 15.70
N LEU A 152 55.50 -26.59 14.73
CA LEU A 152 56.27 -27.84 14.70
C LEU A 152 57.47 -27.82 13.73
N LEU A 153 57.82 -26.64 13.18
CA LEU A 153 58.99 -26.40 12.33
C LEU A 153 59.99 -25.50 13.06
#